data_AF-A0A440LA10-F1
#
_entry.id   AF-A0A440LA10-F1
#
_cell.length_a   1.000
_cell.length_b   1.000
_cell.length_c   1.000
_cell.angle_alpha   90.00
_cell.angle_beta   90.00
_cell.angle_gamma   90.00
#
_symmetry.space_group_name_H-M   'P 1'
#
loop_
_entity.id
_entity.type
_entity.pdbx_description
1 polymer ?
#
loop_
_entity_poly.entity_id
_entity_poly.type
_entity_poly.pdbx_seq_one_letter_code
_entity_poly.pdbx_strand_id
1 'polypeptide(L)'
;MKATPRIALIHATTIAMEPITHSFKAAWPEAQMVNILEDSLSPDRAKVAELTDELVARIVALTAYARSIGSAAVLFTCSAFGRAIEHAAKQVDIPVLKPNEAMFEQAIRRGGRTAMLYTFAPAKDSMEQEFREEADRTDPSAMITSFFVPGAIDAVRAGDVETHNRLIAAEAAKLKDFDAITLAHFSMARARKAVEAATNIPVLTSPDAAVAKLRILLEKNNLVGDTERACA
;
A
#
# COMPACT_ATOMS: atom_id res chain seq x y z
N MET A 1 -18.60 24.43 3.71
CA MET A 1 -17.65 23.49 4.32
C MET A 1 -17.16 22.56 3.23
N LYS A 2 -15.84 22.38 3.05
CA LYS A 2 -15.33 21.36 2.10
C LYS A 2 -15.88 20.00 2.54
N ALA A 3 -16.50 19.27 1.61
CA ALA A 3 -17.02 17.94 1.91
C ALA A 3 -15.86 17.04 2.34
N THR A 4 -16.01 16.38 3.47
CA THR A 4 -15.03 15.43 3.97
C THR A 4 -14.95 14.22 3.02
N PRO A 5 -13.79 13.92 2.42
CA PRO A 5 -13.71 12.84 1.45
C PRO A 5 -13.87 11.48 2.14
N ARG A 6 -14.72 10.64 1.56
CA ARG A 6 -14.88 9.24 1.94
C ARG A 6 -13.86 8.39 1.19
N ILE A 7 -13.09 7.57 1.90
CA ILE A 7 -12.08 6.67 1.32
C ILE A 7 -12.49 5.23 1.63
N ALA A 8 -12.72 4.43 0.59
CA ALA A 8 -12.94 3.01 0.76
C ALA A 8 -11.59 2.28 0.88
N LEU A 9 -11.43 1.53 1.96
CA LEU A 9 -10.29 0.67 2.22
C LEU A 9 -10.75 -0.78 2.02
N ILE A 10 -10.22 -1.45 0.99
CA ILE A 10 -10.57 -2.83 0.67
C ILE A 10 -9.49 -3.75 1.20
N HIS A 11 -9.91 -4.71 2.01
CA HIS A 11 -9.05 -5.64 2.73
C HIS A 11 -9.35 -7.07 2.34
N ALA A 12 -8.28 -7.86 2.18
CA ALA A 12 -8.37 -9.32 2.08
C ALA A 12 -7.96 -10.03 3.38
N THR A 13 -7.59 -9.25 4.41
CA THR A 13 -7.13 -9.73 5.72
C THR A 13 -7.22 -8.58 6.74
N THR A 14 -7.49 -8.92 8.00
CA THR A 14 -7.61 -7.95 9.11
C THR A 14 -6.28 -7.32 9.51
N ILE A 15 -5.15 -7.97 9.25
CA ILE A 15 -3.83 -7.53 9.71
C ILE A 15 -3.41 -6.16 9.14
N ALA A 16 -3.96 -5.80 7.99
CA ALA A 16 -3.69 -4.55 7.29
C ALA A 16 -4.65 -3.41 7.68
N MET A 17 -5.72 -3.66 8.45
CA MET A 17 -6.74 -2.66 8.79
C MET A 17 -6.24 -1.64 9.82
N GLU A 18 -5.63 -2.11 10.90
CA GLU A 18 -5.14 -1.21 11.96
C GLU A 18 -3.98 -0.30 11.50
N PRO A 19 -2.98 -0.73 10.70
CA PRO A 19 -1.88 0.13 10.27
C PRO A 19 -2.35 1.26 9.36
N ILE A 20 -3.22 0.96 8.39
CA ILE A 20 -3.76 2.02 7.52
C ILE A 20 -4.65 2.98 8.32
N THR A 21 -5.45 2.46 9.26
CA THR A 21 -6.26 3.31 10.15
C THR A 21 -5.36 4.24 10.97
N HIS A 22 -4.22 3.75 11.46
CA HIS A 22 -3.24 4.56 12.18
C HIS A 22 -2.65 5.65 11.28
N SER A 23 -2.22 5.31 10.06
CA SER A 23 -1.69 6.28 9.10
C SER A 23 -2.69 7.37 8.73
N PHE A 24 -3.98 7.03 8.52
CA PHE A 24 -5.03 8.03 8.30
C PHE A 24 -5.21 8.94 9.52
N LYS A 25 -5.32 8.39 10.73
CA LYS A 25 -5.47 9.19 11.95
C LYS A 25 -4.30 10.16 12.16
N ALA A 26 -3.08 9.75 11.81
CA ALA A 26 -1.89 10.58 11.97
C ALA A 26 -1.76 11.67 10.90
N ALA A 27 -2.01 11.35 9.63
CA ALA A 27 -1.69 12.23 8.50
C ALA A 27 -2.91 12.93 7.88
N TRP A 28 -4.11 12.37 8.07
CA TRP A 28 -5.35 12.87 7.47
C TRP A 28 -6.59 12.51 8.29
N PRO A 29 -6.69 13.00 9.55
CA PRO A 29 -7.76 12.63 10.48
C PRO A 29 -9.16 13.07 10.02
N GLU A 30 -9.25 14.03 9.10
CA GLU A 30 -10.51 14.49 8.57
C GLU A 30 -11.14 13.45 7.64
N ALA A 31 -10.37 12.64 6.89
CA ALA A 31 -10.93 11.70 5.91
C ALA A 31 -11.84 10.65 6.55
N GLN A 32 -13.00 10.40 5.92
CA GLN A 32 -13.93 9.35 6.36
C GLN A 32 -13.52 8.00 5.78
N MET A 33 -12.94 7.13 6.59
CA MET A 33 -12.61 5.77 6.18
C MET A 33 -13.86 4.86 6.18
N VAL A 34 -14.01 4.04 5.15
CA VAL A 34 -14.95 2.91 5.11
C VAL A 34 -14.14 1.64 4.86
N ASN A 35 -14.19 0.70 5.80
CA ASN A 35 -13.48 -0.58 5.66
C ASN A 35 -14.42 -1.63 5.04
N ILE A 36 -13.97 -2.25 3.95
CA ILE A 36 -14.63 -3.40 3.32
C ILE A 36 -13.68 -4.58 3.47
N LEU A 37 -14.03 -5.53 4.31
CA LEU A 37 -13.29 -6.78 4.46
C LEU A 37 -13.97 -7.87 3.62
N GLU A 38 -13.24 -8.40 2.65
CA GLU A 38 -13.59 -9.63 1.95
C GLU A 38 -12.51 -10.65 2.30
N ASP A 39 -12.75 -11.40 3.38
CA ASP A 39 -11.77 -12.29 3.99
C ASP A 39 -11.58 -13.62 3.25
N SER A 40 -12.42 -13.89 2.24
CA SER A 40 -12.28 -15.08 1.38
C SER A 40 -11.32 -14.88 0.20
N LEU A 41 -10.99 -13.63 -0.17
CA LEU A 41 -10.07 -13.27 -1.24
C LEU A 41 -8.68 -13.90 -1.03
N SER A 42 -8.09 -13.76 0.17
CA SER A 42 -6.74 -14.29 0.43
C SER A 42 -6.71 -15.82 0.37
N PRO A 43 -7.60 -16.56 1.07
CA PRO A 43 -7.70 -18.01 0.93
C PRO A 43 -7.92 -18.49 -0.51
N ASP A 44 -8.78 -17.82 -1.28
CA ASP A 44 -9.06 -18.25 -2.65
C ASP A 44 -7.91 -17.96 -3.60
N ARG A 45 -7.25 -16.80 -3.46
CA ARG A 45 -6.04 -16.48 -4.22
C ARG A 45 -4.91 -17.49 -3.99
N ALA A 46 -4.81 -18.06 -2.78
CA ALA A 46 -3.81 -19.07 -2.43
C ALA A 46 -4.09 -20.45 -3.05
N LYS A 47 -5.31 -20.73 -3.50
CA LYS A 47 -5.67 -22.02 -4.15
C LYS A 47 -5.30 -22.07 -5.63
N VAL A 48 -4.97 -20.94 -6.24
CA VAL A 48 -4.72 -20.80 -7.68
C VAL A 48 -3.31 -20.27 -7.93
N ALA A 49 -2.65 -20.77 -8.97
CA ALA A 49 -1.33 -20.26 -9.35
C ALA A 49 -1.44 -18.83 -9.92
N GLU A 50 -2.33 -18.66 -10.89
CA GLU A 50 -2.57 -17.39 -11.57
C GLU A 50 -3.86 -16.72 -11.10
N LEU A 51 -3.96 -15.41 -11.33
CA LEU A 51 -5.14 -14.64 -11.00
C LEU A 51 -6.24 -14.95 -12.02
N THR A 52 -7.34 -15.55 -11.56
CA THR A 52 -8.45 -15.97 -12.44
C THR A 52 -9.43 -14.83 -12.72
N ASP A 53 -10.22 -14.97 -13.78
CA ASP A 53 -11.25 -14.00 -14.15
C ASP A 53 -12.30 -13.82 -13.04
N GLU A 54 -12.61 -14.86 -12.26
CA GLU A 54 -13.53 -14.77 -11.12
C GLU A 54 -12.97 -13.88 -10.00
N LEU A 55 -11.66 -14.02 -9.70
CA LEU A 55 -11.01 -13.13 -8.73
C LEU A 55 -10.93 -11.70 -9.25
N VAL A 56 -10.68 -11.50 -10.55
CA VAL A 56 -10.72 -10.18 -11.18
C VAL A 56 -12.12 -9.56 -11.05
N ALA A 57 -13.17 -10.30 -11.38
CA ALA A 57 -14.56 -9.84 -11.28
C ALA A 57 -14.94 -9.42 -9.85
N ARG A 58 -14.44 -10.12 -8.82
CA ARG A 58 -14.65 -9.74 -7.42
C ARG A 58 -14.01 -8.41 -7.08
N ILE A 59 -12.77 -8.17 -7.51
CA ILE A 59 -12.07 -6.89 -7.30
C ILE A 59 -12.79 -5.74 -8.01
N VAL A 60 -13.29 -5.97 -9.21
CA VAL A 60 -14.15 -5.01 -9.95
C VAL A 60 -15.43 -4.72 -9.17
N ALA A 61 -16.14 -5.74 -8.70
CA ALA A 61 -17.38 -5.58 -7.95
C ALA A 61 -17.18 -4.80 -6.63
N LEU A 62 -16.10 -5.08 -5.89
CA LEU A 62 -15.75 -4.33 -4.67
C LEU A 62 -15.43 -2.86 -4.97
N THR A 63 -14.74 -2.59 -6.08
CA THR A 63 -14.45 -1.22 -6.53
C THR A 63 -15.71 -0.48 -6.94
N ALA A 64 -16.61 -1.13 -7.68
CA ALA A 64 -17.90 -0.58 -8.07
C ALA A 64 -18.79 -0.28 -6.85
N TYR A 65 -18.83 -1.18 -5.86
CA TYR A 65 -19.53 -0.97 -4.60
C TYR A 65 -18.93 0.21 -3.82
N ALA A 66 -17.60 0.29 -3.72
CA ALA A 66 -16.92 1.43 -3.09
C ALA A 66 -17.29 2.76 -3.76
N ARG A 67 -17.40 2.77 -5.10
CA ARG A 67 -17.88 3.93 -5.84
C ARG A 67 -19.35 4.24 -5.56
N SER A 68 -20.23 3.23 -5.54
CA SER A 68 -21.68 3.41 -5.34
C SER A 68 -22.03 3.95 -3.96
N ILE A 69 -21.21 3.70 -2.94
CA ILE A 69 -21.37 4.32 -1.61
C ILE A 69 -20.79 5.73 -1.54
N GLY A 70 -20.44 6.37 -2.66
CA GLY A 70 -19.97 7.75 -2.70
C GLY A 70 -18.54 7.96 -2.21
N SER A 71 -17.69 6.94 -2.30
CA SER A 71 -16.26 7.11 -2.01
C SER A 71 -15.61 8.04 -3.04
N ALA A 72 -14.74 8.93 -2.56
CA ALA A 72 -13.92 9.81 -3.38
C ALA A 72 -12.68 9.10 -3.92
N ALA A 73 -12.23 8.03 -3.26
CA ALA A 73 -11.14 7.15 -3.73
C ALA A 73 -11.24 5.76 -3.09
N VAL A 74 -10.52 4.81 -3.69
CA VAL A 74 -10.38 3.42 -3.21
C VAL A 74 -8.90 3.13 -2.97
N LEU A 75 -8.60 2.44 -1.87
CA LEU A 75 -7.28 1.87 -1.59
C LEU A 75 -7.41 0.39 -1.27
N PHE A 76 -6.73 -0.44 -2.05
CA PHE A 76 -6.52 -1.84 -1.72
C PHE A 76 -5.34 -1.99 -0.78
N THR A 77 -5.44 -2.93 0.16
CA THR A 77 -4.41 -3.18 1.18
C THR A 77 -3.72 -4.54 1.03
N CYS A 78 -4.03 -5.29 -0.03
CA CYS A 78 -3.44 -6.59 -0.36
C CYS A 78 -2.72 -6.55 -1.71
N SER A 79 -1.46 -6.97 -1.76
CA SER A 79 -0.60 -6.91 -2.96
C SER A 79 -0.86 -8.02 -3.98
N ALA A 80 -1.66 -9.03 -3.62
CA ALA A 80 -1.86 -10.22 -4.46
C ALA A 80 -2.79 -9.99 -5.68
N PHE A 81 -3.37 -8.80 -5.82
CA PHE A 81 -4.43 -8.49 -6.79
C PHE A 81 -4.07 -7.36 -7.77
N GLY A 82 -2.79 -7.00 -7.90
CA GLY A 82 -2.34 -5.82 -8.67
C GLY A 82 -2.99 -5.65 -10.06
N ARG A 83 -2.94 -6.70 -10.91
CA ARG A 83 -3.53 -6.65 -12.27
C ARG A 83 -5.05 -6.47 -12.25
N ALA A 84 -5.75 -7.08 -11.30
CA ALA A 84 -7.19 -6.89 -11.13
C ALA A 84 -7.53 -5.47 -10.64
N ILE A 85 -6.71 -4.91 -9.76
CA ILE A 85 -6.87 -3.54 -9.25
C ILE A 85 -6.69 -2.54 -10.40
N GLU A 86 -5.67 -2.72 -11.24
CA GLU A 86 -5.46 -1.88 -12.43
C GLU A 86 -6.61 -1.98 -13.44
N HIS A 87 -7.18 -3.18 -13.59
CA HIS A 87 -8.35 -3.37 -14.43
C HIS A 87 -9.59 -2.65 -13.83
N ALA A 88 -9.82 -2.80 -12.53
CA ALA A 88 -10.94 -2.15 -11.84
C ALA A 88 -10.81 -0.62 -11.83
N ALA A 89 -9.59 -0.08 -11.72
CA ALA A 89 -9.31 1.35 -11.78
C ALA A 89 -9.79 2.01 -13.09
N LYS A 90 -9.79 1.26 -14.20
CA LYS A 90 -10.26 1.75 -15.52
C LYS A 90 -11.79 1.79 -15.63
N GLN A 91 -12.52 1.22 -14.68
CA GLN A 91 -13.98 1.10 -14.73
C GLN A 91 -14.70 2.16 -13.87
N VAL A 92 -13.97 2.98 -13.13
CA VAL A 92 -14.53 4.03 -12.28
C VAL A 92 -13.84 5.37 -12.53
N ASP A 93 -14.52 6.46 -12.18
CA ASP A 93 -14.10 7.85 -12.34
C ASP A 93 -13.38 8.42 -11.09
N ILE A 94 -13.04 7.56 -10.14
CA ILE A 94 -12.33 7.93 -8.91
C ILE A 94 -10.95 7.27 -8.85
N PRO A 95 -9.96 7.85 -8.14
CA PRO A 95 -8.68 7.19 -7.93
C PRO A 95 -8.84 5.84 -7.24
N VAL A 96 -8.19 4.82 -7.80
CA VAL A 96 -8.11 3.47 -7.21
C VAL A 96 -6.65 3.12 -7.08
N LEU A 97 -6.19 2.94 -5.85
CA LEU A 97 -4.79 2.65 -5.57
C LEU A 97 -4.55 1.18 -5.20
N LYS A 98 -3.48 0.62 -5.76
CA LYS A 98 -2.75 -0.55 -5.28
C LYS A 98 -2.12 -0.25 -3.91
N PRO A 99 -1.82 -1.28 -3.10
CA PRO A 99 -1.22 -1.10 -1.78
C PRO A 99 0.17 -0.47 -1.80
N ASN A 100 1.01 -0.82 -2.78
CA ASN A 100 2.44 -0.52 -2.74
C ASN A 100 2.87 0.60 -3.67
N GLU A 101 2.06 0.94 -4.68
CA GLU A 101 2.46 1.88 -5.73
C GLU A 101 2.99 3.21 -5.19
N ALA A 102 2.35 3.76 -4.15
CA ALA A 102 2.75 5.05 -3.59
C ALA A 102 4.09 4.97 -2.87
N MET A 103 4.38 3.84 -2.21
CA MET A 103 5.64 3.62 -1.52
C MET A 103 6.78 3.42 -2.52
N PHE A 104 6.53 2.67 -3.60
CA PHE A 104 7.52 2.48 -4.66
C PHE A 104 7.77 3.78 -5.43
N GLU A 105 6.75 4.56 -5.77
CA GLU A 105 6.92 5.90 -6.34
C GLU A 105 7.79 6.79 -5.45
N GLN A 106 7.60 6.77 -4.12
CA GLN A 106 8.44 7.53 -3.19
C GLN A 106 9.88 7.03 -3.17
N ALA A 107 10.09 5.71 -3.13
CA ALA A 107 11.42 5.10 -3.14
C ALA A 107 12.17 5.43 -4.45
N ILE A 108 11.50 5.30 -5.59
CA ILE A 108 12.05 5.59 -6.92
C ILE A 108 12.39 7.06 -7.06
N ARG A 109 11.49 7.98 -6.66
CA ARG A 109 11.77 9.43 -6.68
C ARG A 109 12.93 9.84 -5.79
N ARG A 110 13.24 9.07 -4.75
CA ARG A 110 14.42 9.29 -3.93
C ARG A 110 15.71 8.96 -4.67
N GLY A 111 15.63 8.07 -5.66
CA GLY A 111 16.74 7.58 -6.46
C GLY A 111 17.62 6.59 -5.69
N GLY A 112 18.60 6.02 -6.41
CA GLY A 112 19.62 5.16 -5.82
C GLY A 112 19.14 3.75 -5.44
N ARG A 113 19.63 3.24 -4.31
CA ARG A 113 19.47 1.85 -3.86
C ARG A 113 18.39 1.75 -2.79
N THR A 114 17.30 1.06 -3.09
CA THR A 114 16.22 0.76 -2.14
C THR A 114 16.37 -0.65 -1.57
N ALA A 115 16.35 -0.78 -0.24
CA ALA A 115 16.22 -2.07 0.44
C ALA A 115 14.76 -2.36 0.75
N MET A 116 14.23 -3.47 0.24
CA MET A 116 12.88 -3.93 0.55
C MET A 116 12.91 -5.02 1.62
N LEU A 117 12.49 -4.68 2.84
CA LEU A 117 12.24 -5.68 3.87
C LEU A 117 10.86 -6.28 3.63
N TYR A 118 10.77 -7.61 3.60
CA TYR A 118 9.50 -8.32 3.40
C TYR A 118 9.41 -9.57 4.30
N THR A 119 8.18 -9.93 4.68
CA THR A 119 7.92 -10.97 5.70
C THR A 119 7.14 -12.18 5.17
N PHE A 120 6.76 -12.17 3.89
CA PHE A 120 5.99 -13.22 3.24
C PHE A 120 6.65 -13.60 1.92
N ALA A 121 7.29 -14.77 1.89
CA ALA A 121 8.15 -15.18 0.79
C ALA A 121 7.49 -15.11 -0.61
N PRO A 122 6.23 -15.56 -0.80
CA PRO A 122 5.57 -15.53 -2.10
C PRO A 122 5.33 -14.13 -2.69
N ALA A 123 5.44 -13.05 -1.90
CA ALA A 123 5.24 -11.69 -2.39
C ALA A 123 6.49 -11.09 -3.06
N LYS A 124 7.67 -11.70 -2.91
CA LYS A 124 8.94 -11.11 -3.36
C LYS A 124 8.92 -10.73 -4.84
N ASP A 125 8.70 -11.72 -5.71
CA ASP A 125 8.94 -11.53 -7.14
C ASP A 125 7.91 -10.61 -7.79
N SER A 126 6.65 -10.67 -7.33
CA SER A 126 5.60 -9.76 -7.79
C SER A 126 5.82 -8.32 -7.32
N MET A 127 6.33 -8.11 -6.10
CA MET A 127 6.65 -6.77 -5.60
C MET A 127 7.90 -6.17 -6.27
N GLU A 128 8.93 -6.98 -6.52
CA GLU A 128 10.08 -6.53 -7.31
C GLU A 128 9.68 -6.20 -8.75
N GLN A 129 8.75 -6.97 -9.34
CA GLN A 129 8.20 -6.67 -10.66
C GLN A 129 7.42 -5.36 -10.64
N GLU A 130 6.54 -5.14 -9.67
CA GLU A 130 5.78 -3.89 -9.52
C GLU A 130 6.72 -2.68 -9.38
N PHE A 131 7.81 -2.80 -8.61
CA PHE A 131 8.82 -1.74 -8.50
C PHE A 131 9.49 -1.47 -9.86
N ARG A 132 9.93 -2.50 -10.58
CA ARG A 132 10.59 -2.36 -11.89
C ARG A 132 9.67 -1.68 -12.91
N GLU A 133 8.41 -2.08 -12.97
CA GLU A 133 7.41 -1.49 -13.87
C GLU A 133 7.14 0.00 -13.57
N GLU A 134 7.28 0.43 -12.31
CA GLU A 134 7.21 1.85 -11.94
C GLU A 134 8.53 2.59 -12.23
N ALA A 135 9.68 1.95 -11.98
CA ALA A 135 10.99 2.51 -12.24
C ALA A 135 11.20 2.79 -13.74
N ASP A 136 10.84 1.83 -14.60
CA ASP A 136 10.92 1.98 -16.07
C ASP A 136 10.14 3.19 -16.58
N ARG A 137 9.06 3.59 -15.89
CA ARG A 137 8.23 4.75 -16.24
C ARG A 137 8.75 6.08 -15.69
N THR A 138 9.54 6.07 -14.62
CA THR A 138 9.83 7.28 -13.82
C THR A 138 11.32 7.55 -13.64
N ASP A 139 12.09 6.54 -13.24
CA ASP A 139 13.56 6.57 -13.14
C ASP A 139 14.13 5.15 -13.30
N PRO A 140 14.57 4.78 -14.52
CA PRO A 140 15.14 3.47 -14.80
C PRO A 140 16.46 3.17 -14.06
N SER A 141 17.07 4.17 -13.39
CA SER A 141 18.29 3.98 -12.60
C SER A 141 18.01 3.51 -11.17
N ALA A 142 16.75 3.57 -10.71
CA ALA A 142 16.38 3.15 -9.38
C ALA A 142 16.54 1.62 -9.21
N MET A 143 17.21 1.21 -8.13
CA MET A 143 17.49 -0.19 -7.84
C MET A 143 16.73 -0.66 -6.60
N ILE A 144 16.27 -1.91 -6.59
CA ILE A 144 15.68 -2.56 -5.42
C ILE A 144 16.46 -3.83 -5.06
N THR A 145 16.68 -4.07 -3.77
CA THR A 145 17.24 -5.32 -3.23
C THR A 145 16.36 -5.81 -2.08
N SER A 146 15.92 -7.06 -2.15
CA SER A 146 14.94 -7.61 -1.21
C SER A 146 15.58 -8.45 -0.11
N PHE A 147 15.13 -8.25 1.12
CA PHE A 147 15.62 -8.93 2.32
C PHE A 147 14.46 -9.58 3.09
N PHE A 148 14.49 -10.91 3.19
CA PHE A 148 13.46 -11.67 3.87
C PHE A 148 13.64 -11.62 5.38
N VAL A 149 12.56 -11.31 6.11
CA VAL A 149 12.53 -11.34 7.57
C VAL A 149 11.67 -12.54 8.02
N PRO A 150 12.29 -13.72 8.24
CA PRO A 150 11.56 -14.93 8.59
C PRO A 150 10.86 -14.81 9.96
N GLY A 151 9.71 -15.47 10.11
CA GLY A 151 8.96 -15.56 11.37
C GLY A 151 8.22 -14.28 11.79
N ALA A 152 8.51 -13.13 11.18
CA ALA A 152 7.85 -11.88 11.54
C ALA A 152 6.34 -11.92 11.23
N ILE A 153 5.93 -12.38 10.03
CA ILE A 153 4.51 -12.44 9.67
C ILE A 153 3.71 -13.40 10.58
N ASP A 154 4.32 -14.49 11.01
CA ASP A 154 3.68 -15.48 11.89
C ASP A 154 3.51 -14.92 13.30
N ALA A 155 4.51 -14.22 13.83
CA ALA A 155 4.43 -13.54 15.12
C ALA A 155 3.25 -12.56 15.17
N VAL A 156 3.13 -11.67 14.18
CA VAL A 156 2.02 -10.70 14.15
C VAL A 156 0.66 -11.36 13.90
N ARG A 157 0.59 -12.49 13.16
CA ARG A 157 -0.64 -13.29 13.01
C ARG A 157 -1.06 -13.94 14.32
N ALA A 158 -0.10 -14.30 15.19
CA ALA A 158 -0.34 -14.83 16.52
C ALA A 158 -0.59 -13.73 17.58
N GLY A 159 -0.57 -12.45 17.20
CA GLY A 159 -0.74 -11.31 18.12
C GLY A 159 0.56 -10.84 18.80
N ASP A 160 1.71 -11.46 18.52
CA ASP A 160 3.02 -11.06 19.03
C ASP A 160 3.64 -9.96 18.15
N VAL A 161 3.15 -8.73 18.36
CA VAL A 161 3.63 -7.54 17.65
C VAL A 161 5.07 -7.18 18.05
N GLU A 162 5.47 -7.46 19.29
CA GLU A 162 6.82 -7.14 19.78
C GLU A 162 7.88 -7.96 19.05
N THR A 163 7.69 -9.28 18.93
CA THR A 163 8.60 -10.14 18.18
C THR A 163 8.62 -9.75 16.70
N HIS A 164 7.47 -9.50 16.09
CA HIS A 164 7.39 -9.01 14.71
C HIS A 164 8.24 -7.76 14.49
N ASN A 165 8.08 -6.74 15.34
CA ASN A 165 8.80 -5.47 15.22
C ASN A 165 10.30 -5.65 15.45
N ARG A 166 10.69 -6.44 16.46
CA ARG A 166 12.08 -6.73 16.80
C ARG A 166 12.81 -7.43 15.65
N LEU A 167 12.18 -8.42 15.01
CA LEU A 167 12.78 -9.14 13.89
C LEU A 167 13.05 -8.23 12.68
N ILE A 168 12.09 -7.36 12.35
CA ILE A 168 12.23 -6.40 11.23
C ILE A 168 13.32 -5.38 11.53
N ALA A 169 13.34 -4.81 12.75
CA ALA A 169 14.37 -3.86 13.17
C ALA A 169 15.77 -4.49 13.17
N ALA A 170 15.89 -5.75 13.60
CA ALA A 170 17.15 -6.48 13.59
C ALA A 170 17.68 -6.73 12.17
N GLU A 171 16.81 -6.94 11.18
CA GLU A 171 17.24 -7.02 9.78
C GLU A 171 17.65 -5.65 9.24
N ALA A 172 16.87 -4.61 9.53
CA ALA A 172 17.19 -3.24 9.13
C ALA A 172 18.54 -2.76 9.65
N ALA A 173 18.92 -3.13 10.88
CA ALA A 173 20.19 -2.77 11.51
C ALA A 173 21.42 -3.31 10.76
N LYS A 174 21.26 -4.36 9.94
CA LYS A 174 22.34 -4.94 9.14
C LYS A 174 22.56 -4.19 7.83
N LEU A 175 21.59 -3.40 7.39
CA LEU A 175 21.62 -2.72 6.10
C LEU A 175 22.55 -1.52 6.13
N LYS A 176 23.36 -1.40 5.07
CA LYS A 176 24.28 -0.29 4.81
C LYS A 176 24.21 0.06 3.33
N ASP A 177 24.58 1.30 2.99
CA ASP A 177 24.70 1.75 1.60
C ASP A 177 23.39 1.61 0.79
N PHE A 178 22.27 1.95 1.44
CA PHE A 178 20.95 2.10 0.83
C PHE A 178 20.42 3.51 1.10
N ASP A 179 19.68 4.04 0.13
CA ASP A 179 19.06 5.35 0.16
C ASP A 179 17.67 5.30 0.79
N ALA A 180 17.00 4.16 0.77
CA ALA A 180 15.71 3.97 1.41
C ALA A 180 15.51 2.53 1.88
N ILE A 181 14.70 2.36 2.93
CA ILE A 181 14.13 1.08 3.33
C ILE A 181 12.62 1.14 3.08
N THR A 182 12.08 0.19 2.31
CA THR A 182 10.64 0.00 2.17
C THR A 182 10.19 -1.18 3.02
N LEU A 183 9.18 -0.98 3.85
CA LEU A 183 8.50 -2.03 4.61
C LEU A 183 7.35 -2.59 3.78
N ALA A 184 7.59 -3.72 3.10
CA ALA A 184 6.77 -4.22 1.99
C ALA A 184 5.30 -4.47 2.32
N HIS A 185 5.00 -4.98 3.51
CA HIS A 185 3.63 -5.34 3.90
C HIS A 185 3.03 -4.30 4.83
N PHE A 186 1.73 -4.02 4.69
CA PHE A 186 1.02 -3.10 5.59
C PHE A 186 1.21 -3.44 7.07
N SER A 187 1.31 -4.73 7.40
CA SER A 187 1.54 -5.17 8.78
C SER A 187 2.86 -4.67 9.36
N MET A 188 3.87 -4.47 8.50
CA MET A 188 5.22 -4.03 8.87
C MET A 188 5.28 -2.56 9.26
N ALA A 189 4.29 -1.73 8.90
CA ALA A 189 4.28 -0.32 9.29
C ALA A 189 4.30 -0.12 10.82
N ARG A 190 3.81 -1.10 11.58
CA ARG A 190 3.92 -1.14 13.06
C ARG A 190 5.36 -1.17 13.55
N ALA A 191 6.27 -1.73 12.75
CA ALA A 191 7.69 -1.81 13.07
C ALA A 191 8.44 -0.52 12.74
N ARG A 192 7.81 0.47 12.10
CA ARG A 192 8.46 1.70 11.62
C ARG A 192 9.35 2.35 12.69
N LYS A 193 8.82 2.61 13.88
CA LYS A 193 9.58 3.23 14.98
C LYS A 193 10.78 2.38 15.44
N ALA A 194 10.60 1.06 15.50
CA ALA A 194 11.68 0.15 15.89
C ALA A 194 12.80 0.11 14.82
N VAL A 195 12.42 0.18 13.54
CA VAL A 195 13.34 0.27 12.42
C VAL A 195 14.08 1.61 12.43
N GLU A 196 13.38 2.73 12.56
CA GLU A 196 13.97 4.08 12.62
C GLU A 196 14.92 4.23 13.82
N ALA A 197 14.70 3.51 14.92
CA ALA A 197 15.64 3.47 16.05
C ALA A 197 16.90 2.63 15.77
N ALA A 198 16.86 1.72 14.80
CA ALA A 198 17.92 0.79 14.48
C ALA A 198 18.81 1.22 13.30
N THR A 199 18.39 2.21 12.51
CA THR A 199 19.13 2.70 11.34
C THR A 199 18.82 4.16 11.03
N ASN A 200 19.78 4.85 10.40
CA ASN A 200 19.60 6.22 9.89
C ASN A 200 19.07 6.24 8.45
N ILE A 201 18.88 5.07 7.82
CA ILE A 201 18.34 4.99 6.46
C ILE A 201 16.84 5.35 6.49
N PRO A 202 16.37 6.26 5.63
CA PRO A 202 14.96 6.65 5.59
C PRO A 202 14.01 5.47 5.37
N VAL A 203 12.97 5.40 6.20
CA VAL A 203 12.00 4.30 6.19
C VAL A 203 10.69 4.75 5.54
N LEU A 204 10.24 3.99 4.55
CA LEU A 204 8.99 4.16 3.84
C LEU A 204 8.06 2.98 4.15
N THR A 205 6.77 3.28 4.32
CA THR A 205 5.74 2.26 4.57
C THR A 205 4.62 2.42 3.55
N SER A 206 4.05 1.30 3.10
CA SER A 206 2.91 1.29 2.19
C SER A 206 1.72 2.14 2.69
N PRO A 207 1.23 2.00 3.94
CA PRO A 207 0.06 2.78 4.38
C PRO A 207 0.33 4.28 4.47
N ASP A 208 1.49 4.71 4.97
CA ASP A 208 1.81 6.14 5.07
C ASP A 208 1.93 6.78 3.68
N ALA A 209 2.59 6.09 2.75
CA ALA A 209 2.73 6.56 1.39
C ALA A 209 1.39 6.62 0.66
N ALA A 210 0.53 5.61 0.84
CA ALA A 210 -0.80 5.57 0.24
C ALA A 210 -1.69 6.72 0.72
N VAL A 211 -1.72 7.01 2.03
CA VAL A 211 -2.48 8.14 2.60
C VAL A 211 -1.99 9.47 2.01
N ALA A 212 -0.67 9.67 1.94
CA ALA A 212 -0.10 10.88 1.35
C ALA A 212 -0.49 11.05 -0.13
N LYS A 213 -0.42 9.97 -0.93
CA LYS A 213 -0.80 10.00 -2.36
C LYS A 213 -2.28 10.30 -2.55
N LEU A 214 -3.17 9.63 -1.80
CA LEU A 214 -4.62 9.86 -1.87
C LEU A 214 -4.97 11.32 -1.59
N ARG A 215 -4.37 11.90 -0.54
CA ARG A 215 -4.60 13.29 -0.17
C ARG A 215 -4.20 14.24 -1.30
N ILE A 216 -3.01 14.06 -1.89
CA ILE A 216 -2.54 14.86 -3.02
C ILE A 216 -3.48 14.74 -4.23
N LEU A 217 -3.93 13.52 -4.58
CA LEU A 217 -4.83 13.30 -5.71
C LEU A 217 -6.17 14.02 -5.52
N LEU A 218 -6.74 13.96 -4.32
CA LEU A 218 -8.03 14.57 -4.03
C LEU A 218 -7.96 16.09 -3.83
N GLU A 219 -6.83 16.61 -3.35
CA GLU A 219 -6.58 18.06 -3.34
C GLU A 219 -6.48 18.62 -4.77
N LYS A 220 -5.79 17.92 -5.69
CA LYS A 220 -5.69 18.31 -7.10
C LYS A 220 -7.04 18.29 -7.83
N ASN A 221 -7.84 17.24 -7.62
CA ASN A 221 -9.15 17.13 -8.26
C ASN A 221 -10.11 18.25 -7.83
N ASN A 222 -10.03 18.68 -6.57
CA ASN A 222 -10.81 19.81 -6.08
C ASN A 222 -10.38 21.14 -6.71
N LEU A 223 -9.07 21.34 -6.95
CA LEU A 223 -8.56 22.56 -7.61
C LEU A 223 -9.02 22.66 -9.07
N VAL A 224 -9.02 21.55 -9.82
CA VAL A 224 -9.51 21.52 -11.21
C VAL A 224 -11.01 21.80 -11.26
N GLY A 225 -11.81 21.15 -10.40
CA GLY A 225 -13.26 21.34 -10.36
C GLY A 225 -13.71 22.74 -9.93
N ASP A 226 -12.96 23.42 -9.06
CA ASP A 226 -13.22 24.82 -8.68
C ASP A 226 -12.90 25.79 -9.83
N THR A 227 -11.86 25.49 -10.63
CA THR A 227 -11.46 26.33 -11.78
C THR A 227 -12.49 26.25 -12.92
N GLU A 228 -13.00 25.05 -13.21
CA GLU A 228 -14.05 24.85 -14.23
C GLU A 228 -15.38 25.51 -13.85
N ARG A 229 -15.73 25.53 -12.56
CA ARG A 229 -16.95 26.22 -12.07
C ARG A 229 -16.82 27.74 -12.05
N ALA A 230 -15.61 28.28 -11.93
CA ALA A 230 -15.38 29.73 -11.96
C ALA A 230 -15.41 30.31 -13.38
N CYS A 231 -15.27 29.47 -14.41
CA CYS A 231 -15.29 29.86 -15.82
C CYS A 231 -16.63 29.57 -16.54
N ALA A 232 -17.61 28.99 -15.86
CA ALA A 232 -18.96 28.72 -16.36
C ALA A 232 -19.97 29.71 -15.76
#